data_AF-A0A1H1LDH5-F1
#
_entry.id   AF-A0A1H1LDH5-F1
#
_cell.length_a   1.000
_cell.length_b   1.000
_cell.length_c   1.000
_cell.angle_alpha   90.00
_cell.angle_beta   90.00
_cell.angle_gamma   90.00
#
_symmetry.space_group_name_H-M   'P 1'
#
loop_
_entity.id
_entity.type
_entity.pdbx_description
1 polymer ?
#
loop_
_entity_poly.entity_id
_entity_poly.type
_entity_poly.pdbx_seq_one_letter_code
_entity_poly.pdbx_strand_id
1 'polypeptide(L)'
;MERPAPTSPATREVVLDILSAAARFFMAYIWLSAGVSKIGVHMDVTQTIMAYEIFTPAWSDLLAHLIGPLEIGGGLLLLLGIKLRPAGWVSIGVLTLFIIGLASAWSRGLVIDCGCFSPSPEDTGTNLLVTIGRDVCYILITLFMIYRPYKKFALYP
;
A
#
# COMPACT_ATOMS: atom_id res chain seq x y z
N MET A 1 8.30 22.20 -35.80
CA MET A 1 7.72 20.95 -35.25
C MET A 1 8.83 19.91 -35.22
N GLU A 2 9.61 19.88 -34.14
CA GLU A 2 10.68 18.88 -33.98
C GLU A 2 10.06 17.57 -33.48
N ARG A 3 10.30 16.49 -34.23
CA ARG A 3 9.85 15.14 -33.88
C ARG A 3 10.83 14.61 -32.81
N PRO A 4 10.39 14.19 -31.62
CA PRO A 4 11.31 13.63 -30.63
C PRO A 4 11.99 12.38 -31.21
N ALA A 5 13.32 12.31 -31.05
CA ALA A 5 14.12 11.20 -31.57
C ALA A 5 13.72 9.87 -30.91
N PRO A 6 13.69 8.75 -31.67
CA PRO A 6 13.38 7.45 -31.10
C PRO A 6 14.47 7.05 -30.10
N THR A 7 14.10 6.83 -28.84
CA THR A 7 15.03 6.32 -27.83
C THR A 7 15.56 4.96 -28.26
N SER A 8 16.88 4.78 -28.24
CA SER A 8 17.50 3.49 -28.55
C SER A 8 16.94 2.38 -27.62
N PRO A 9 16.86 1.11 -28.10
CA PRO A 9 16.37 -0.01 -27.28
C PRO A 9 17.09 -0.11 -25.93
N ALA A 10 18.40 0.16 -25.89
CA ALA A 10 19.21 0.14 -24.68
C ALA A 10 18.79 1.21 -23.65
N THR A 11 18.49 2.43 -24.09
CA THR A 11 18.01 3.51 -23.21
C THR A 11 16.67 3.16 -22.57
N ARG A 12 15.77 2.55 -23.34
CA ARG A 12 14.45 2.13 -22.85
C ARG A 12 14.54 1.05 -21.78
N GLU A 13 15.41 0.06 -21.95
CA GLU A 13 15.61 -1.01 -20.95
C GLU A 13 16.16 -0.44 -19.63
N VAL A 14 17.13 0.47 -19.69
CA VAL A 14 17.70 1.12 -18.49
C VAL A 14 16.64 1.92 -17.74
N VAL A 15 15.82 2.71 -18.45
CA VAL A 15 14.74 3.48 -17.83
C VAL A 15 13.73 2.56 -17.15
N LEU A 16 13.32 1.48 -17.81
CA LEU A 16 12.37 0.53 -17.24
C LEU A 16 12.93 -0.20 -16.01
N ASP A 17 14.22 -0.48 -15.97
CA ASP A 17 14.89 -1.07 -14.81
C ASP A 17 14.95 -0.10 -13.62
N ILE A 18 15.22 1.18 -13.87
CA ILE A 18 15.18 2.24 -12.85
C ILE A 18 13.76 2.38 -12.30
N LEU A 19 12.74 2.41 -13.17
CA LEU A 19 11.34 2.49 -12.76
C LEU A 19 10.93 1.28 -11.91
N SER A 20 11.39 0.08 -12.27
CA SER A 20 11.10 -1.14 -11.50
C SER A 20 11.78 -1.13 -10.13
N ALA A 21 13.03 -0.68 -10.06
CA ALA A 21 13.72 -0.49 -8.79
C ALA A 21 12.99 0.53 -7.91
N ALA A 22 12.62 1.68 -8.48
CA ALA A 22 11.87 2.72 -7.80
C ALA A 22 10.53 2.19 -7.28
N ALA A 23 9.76 1.46 -8.10
CA ALA A 23 8.50 0.84 -7.69
C ALA A 23 8.66 -0.10 -6.49
N ARG A 24 9.68 -0.96 -6.50
CA ARG A 24 9.97 -1.88 -5.39
C ARG A 24 10.29 -1.14 -4.09
N PHE A 25 11.24 -0.20 -4.13
CA PHE A 25 11.68 0.50 -2.93
C PHE A 25 10.62 1.48 -2.41
N PHE A 26 9.87 2.11 -3.32
CA PHE A 26 8.74 2.95 -2.97
C PHE A 26 7.66 2.14 -2.25
N MET A 27 7.23 1.01 -2.81
CA MET A 27 6.23 0.16 -2.15
C MET A 27 6.74 -0.36 -0.81
N ALA A 28 8.01 -0.78 -0.71
CA ALA A 28 8.61 -1.19 0.55
C ALA A 28 8.55 -0.07 1.61
N TYR A 29 8.89 1.16 1.22
CA TYR A 29 8.78 2.34 2.10
C TYR A 29 7.34 2.58 2.56
N ILE A 30 6.37 2.53 1.65
CA ILE A 30 4.95 2.71 1.97
C ILE A 30 4.50 1.68 3.03
N TRP A 31 4.75 0.39 2.80
CA TRP A 31 4.38 -0.67 3.75
C TRP A 31 5.06 -0.52 5.11
N LEU A 32 6.35 -0.19 5.13
CA LEU A 32 7.08 0.03 6.38
C LEU A 32 6.58 1.25 7.15
N SER A 33 6.37 2.37 6.46
CA SER A 33 5.87 3.61 7.08
C SER A 33 4.48 3.40 7.68
N ALA A 34 3.59 2.71 6.96
CA ALA A 34 2.26 2.35 7.42
C ALA A 34 2.32 1.44 8.65
N GLY A 35 3.15 0.41 8.64
CA GLY A 35 3.30 -0.52 9.76
C GLY A 35 3.89 0.13 11.01
N VAL A 36 4.94 0.93 10.86
CA VAL A 36 5.58 1.66 11.97
C VAL A 36 4.62 2.65 12.62
N SER A 37 3.77 3.32 11.84
CA SER A 37 2.77 4.26 12.38
C SER A 37 1.73 3.60 13.31
N LYS A 38 1.60 2.27 13.24
CA LYS A 38 0.65 1.49 14.06
C LYS A 38 1.29 0.85 15.30
N ILE A 39 2.59 1.06 15.53
CA ILE A 39 3.29 0.50 16.68
C ILE A 39 3.01 1.37 17.92
N GLY A 40 2.56 0.74 19.00
CA GLY A 40 2.34 1.40 20.29
C GLY A 40 1.03 2.18 20.41
N VAL A 41 0.24 2.28 19.33
CA VAL A 41 -1.07 2.96 19.29
C VAL A 41 -2.23 1.99 19.06
N HIS A 42 -2.13 0.79 19.65
CA HIS A 42 -3.07 -0.31 19.41
C HIS A 42 -4.54 0.08 19.66
N MET A 43 -4.82 0.83 20.73
CA MET A 43 -6.18 1.27 21.05
C MET A 43 -6.77 2.11 19.91
N ASP A 44 -6.01 3.06 19.38
CA ASP A 44 -6.46 3.96 18.31
C ASP A 44 -6.70 3.18 17.00
N VAL A 45 -5.85 2.20 16.70
CA VAL A 45 -6.02 1.29 15.56
C VAL A 45 -7.28 0.43 15.73
N THR A 46 -7.52 -0.12 16.93
CA THR A 46 -8.74 -0.89 17.23
C THR A 46 -9.99 -0.05 17.03
N GLN A 47 -10.02 1.19 17.55
CA GLN A 47 -11.15 2.11 17.37
C GLN A 47 -11.38 2.43 15.88
N THR A 48 -10.29 2.65 15.13
CA THR A 48 -10.35 2.89 13.69
C THR A 48 -10.98 1.71 12.94
N ILE A 49 -10.60 0.47 13.29
CA ILE A 49 -11.17 -0.74 12.67
C ILE A 49 -12.64 -0.91 13.08
N MET A 50 -12.98 -0.65 14.34
CA MET A 50 -14.36 -0.71 14.83
C MET A 50 -15.27 0.30 14.14
N ALA A 51 -14.75 1.46 13.75
CA ALA A 51 -15.50 2.48 13.01
C ALA A 51 -15.99 1.99 11.63
N TYR A 52 -15.42 0.91 11.09
CA TYR A 52 -15.96 0.28 9.88
C TYR A 52 -17.26 -0.48 10.15
N GLU A 53 -17.59 -0.81 11.40
CA GLU A 53 -18.78 -1.60 11.76
C GLU A 53 -18.90 -2.94 10.99
N ILE A 54 -17.76 -3.51 10.57
CA ILE A 54 -17.70 -4.79 9.85
C ILE A 54 -17.42 -5.95 10.82
N PHE A 55 -16.60 -5.72 11.84
CA PHE A 55 -16.08 -6.73 12.75
C PHE A 55 -16.59 -6.51 14.18
N THR A 56 -16.63 -7.59 14.97
CA THR A 56 -16.90 -7.47 16.42
C THR A 56 -15.71 -6.81 17.13
N PRO A 57 -15.87 -6.31 18.37
CA PRO A 57 -14.77 -5.71 19.12
C PRO A 57 -13.56 -6.65 19.27
N ALA A 58 -13.81 -7.94 19.55
CA ALA A 58 -12.75 -8.95 19.68
C ALA A 58 -11.96 -9.17 18.38
N TRP A 59 -12.66 -9.20 17.23
CA TRP A 59 -12.01 -9.32 15.92
C TRP A 59 -11.25 -8.04 15.55
N SER A 60 -11.79 -6.87 15.89
CA SER A 60 -11.16 -5.58 15.63
C SER A 60 -9.84 -5.43 16.41
N ASP A 61 -9.85 -5.85 17.68
CA ASP A 61 -8.66 -5.86 18.53
C ASP A 61 -7.60 -6.84 18.00
N LEU A 62 -7.99 -8.05 17.61
CA LEU A 62 -7.06 -9.01 17.01
C LEU A 62 -6.43 -8.45 15.72
N LEU A 63 -7.23 -7.84 14.85
CA LEU A 63 -6.74 -7.22 13.61
C LEU A 63 -5.78 -6.07 13.91
N ALA A 64 -6.05 -5.23 14.91
CA ALA A 64 -5.17 -4.14 15.32
C ALA A 64 -3.78 -4.63 15.77
N HIS A 65 -3.71 -5.81 16.39
CA HIS A 65 -2.44 -6.44 16.76
C HIS A 65 -1.68 -7.04 15.56
N LEU A 66 -2.41 -7.49 14.54
CA LEU A 66 -1.81 -8.20 13.39
C LEU A 66 -1.40 -7.26 12.25
N ILE A 67 -2.17 -6.21 11.97
CA ILE A 67 -1.99 -5.37 10.78
C ILE A 67 -0.59 -4.72 10.77
N GLY A 68 -0.19 -4.06 11.86
CA GLY A 68 1.12 -3.37 11.93
C GLY A 68 2.31 -4.31 11.65
N PRO A 69 2.45 -5.43 12.39
CA PRO A 69 3.51 -6.40 12.13
C PRO A 69 3.48 -7.01 10.71
N LEU A 70 2.29 -7.28 10.16
CA LEU A 70 2.15 -7.79 8.80
C LEU A 70 2.59 -6.76 7.75
N GLU A 71 2.26 -5.49 7.94
CA GLU A 71 2.71 -4.39 7.08
C GLU A 71 4.23 -4.25 7.12
N ILE A 72 4.83 -4.29 8.31
CA ILE A 72 6.30 -4.26 8.46
C ILE A 72 6.94 -5.47 7.79
N GLY A 73 6.42 -6.67 8.05
CA GLY A 73 6.91 -7.90 7.43
C GLY A 73 6.84 -7.86 5.91
N GLY A 74 5.71 -7.44 5.35
CA GLY A 74 5.53 -7.25 3.91
C GLY A 74 6.50 -6.22 3.33
N GLY A 75 6.66 -5.08 4.00
CA GLY A 75 7.62 -4.04 3.63
C GLY A 75 9.06 -4.53 3.63
N LEU A 76 9.46 -5.32 4.63
CA LEU A 76 10.79 -5.94 4.69
C LEU A 76 11.00 -6.97 3.58
N LEU A 77 9.99 -7.79 3.26
CA LEU A 77 10.08 -8.75 2.14
C LEU A 77 10.30 -8.03 0.80
N LEU A 78 9.60 -6.92 0.56
CA LEU A 78 9.79 -6.08 -0.63
C LEU A 78 11.17 -5.39 -0.61
N LEU A 79 11.59 -4.85 0.53
CA LEU A 79 12.88 -4.18 0.69
C LEU A 79 14.05 -5.13 0.41
N LEU A 80 14.04 -6.31 1.02
CA LEU A 80 15.07 -7.34 0.88
C LEU A 80 14.95 -8.11 -0.45
N GLY A 81 13.80 -8.02 -1.11
CA GLY A 81 13.54 -8.70 -2.37
C GLY A 81 13.42 -10.20 -2.19
N ILE A 82 12.61 -10.61 -1.21
CA ILE A 82 12.31 -12.00 -0.91
C ILE A 82 10.90 -12.31 -1.45
N LYS A 83 10.79 -13.26 -2.38
CA LYS A 83 9.54 -13.66 -3.04
C LYS A 83 8.74 -12.45 -3.53
N LEU A 84 9.35 -11.63 -4.38
CA LEU A 84 8.80 -10.34 -4.83
C LEU A 84 7.40 -10.46 -5.45
N ARG A 85 7.19 -11.53 -6.24
CA ARG A 85 5.90 -11.78 -6.89
C ARG A 85 4.80 -12.16 -5.89
N PRO A 86 4.96 -13.20 -5.04
CA PRO A 86 4.01 -13.48 -3.98
C PRO A 86 3.74 -12.30 -3.05
N ALA A 87 4.79 -11.59 -2.60
CA ALA A 87 4.64 -10.41 -1.73
C ALA A 87 3.82 -9.30 -2.39
N GLY A 88 4.05 -9.06 -3.70
CA GLY A 88 3.26 -8.12 -4.48
C GLY A 88 1.79 -8.52 -4.61
N TRP A 89 1.49 -9.80 -4.87
CA TRP A 89 0.10 -10.28 -4.95
C TRP A 89 -0.64 -10.16 -3.62
N VAL A 90 0.02 -10.47 -2.50
CA VAL A 90 -0.54 -10.24 -1.17
C VAL A 90 -0.82 -8.76 -0.95
N SER A 91 0.13 -7.88 -1.34
CA SER A 91 -0.03 -6.43 -1.24
C SER A 91 -1.26 -5.93 -2.00
N ILE A 92 -1.45 -6.39 -3.24
CA ILE A 92 -2.64 -6.06 -4.05
C ILE A 92 -3.91 -6.56 -3.38
N GLY A 93 -3.91 -7.78 -2.85
CA GLY A 93 -5.06 -8.35 -2.13
C GLY A 93 -5.46 -7.50 -0.93
N VAL A 94 -4.49 -7.12 -0.09
CA VAL A 94 -4.73 -6.27 1.09
C VAL A 94 -5.24 -4.88 0.70
N LEU A 95 -4.62 -4.21 -0.29
CA LEU A 95 -5.09 -2.90 -0.78
C LEU A 95 -6.50 -2.99 -1.37
N THR A 96 -6.81 -4.07 -2.08
CA THR A 96 -8.15 -4.28 -2.65
C THR A 96 -9.19 -4.49 -1.54
N LEU A 97 -8.88 -5.30 -0.53
CA LEU A 97 -9.75 -5.49 0.63
C LEU A 97 -9.98 -4.17 1.38
N PHE A 98 -8.94 -3.33 1.49
CA PHE A 98 -9.05 -2.02 2.09
C PHE A 98 -9.98 -1.09 1.31
N ILE A 99 -9.83 -1.02 -0.03
CA ILE A 99 -10.74 -0.26 -0.91
C ILE A 99 -12.19 -0.74 -0.75
N ILE A 100 -12.41 -2.05 -0.72
CA ILE A 100 -13.76 -2.64 -0.54
C ILE A 100 -14.33 -2.26 0.82
N GLY A 101 -13.55 -2.36 1.90
CA GLY A 101 -13.98 -1.97 3.23
C GLY A 101 -14.34 -0.49 3.31
N LEU A 102 -13.52 0.36 2.70
CA LEU A 102 -13.75 1.81 2.64
C LEU A 102 -15.01 2.16 1.82
N ALA A 103 -15.17 1.57 0.63
CA ALA A 103 -16.35 1.76 -0.20
C ALA A 103 -17.63 1.26 0.50
N SER A 104 -17.53 0.15 1.23
CA SER A 104 -18.63 -0.40 2.04
C SER A 104 -19.00 0.50 3.22
N ALA A 105 -18.03 1.08 3.92
CA ALA A 105 -18.28 2.04 4.99
C ALA A 105 -18.95 3.31 4.46
N TRP A 106 -18.44 3.84 3.35
CA TRP A 106 -19.00 5.02 2.72
C TRP A 106 -20.43 4.81 2.22
N SER A 107 -20.75 3.65 1.64
CA SER A 107 -22.13 3.36 1.20
C SER A 107 -23.13 3.27 2.35
N ARG A 108 -22.66 3.05 3.58
CA ARG A 108 -23.46 3.10 4.83
C ARG A 108 -23.51 4.50 5.46
N GLY A 109 -22.87 5.50 4.84
CA GLY A 109 -22.84 6.87 5.35
C GLY A 109 -21.85 7.08 6.50
N LEU A 110 -20.93 6.14 6.75
CA LEU A 110 -19.91 6.27 7.78
C LEU A 110 -18.82 7.23 7.28
N VAL A 111 -18.52 8.27 8.07
CA VAL A 111 -17.37 9.15 7.85
C VAL A 111 -16.18 8.53 8.56
N ILE A 112 -15.34 7.82 7.80
CA ILE A 112 -14.13 7.18 8.34
C ILE A 112 -12.91 7.98 7.93
N ASP A 113 -12.21 8.51 8.91
CA ASP A 113 -10.88 9.08 8.73
C ASP A 113 -9.87 7.96 8.60
N CYS A 114 -9.71 7.48 7.37
CA CYS A 114 -8.66 6.57 6.98
C CYS A 114 -7.33 7.33 6.84
N GLY A 115 -6.97 8.08 7.89
CA GLY A 115 -5.79 8.93 8.01
C GLY A 115 -4.49 8.16 8.14
N CYS A 116 -4.35 7.02 7.43
CA CYS A 116 -3.11 6.24 7.34
C CYS A 116 -1.90 7.08 6.86
N PHE A 117 -2.09 8.35 6.46
CA PHE A 117 -1.02 9.30 6.09
C PHE A 117 -1.10 10.70 6.72
N SER A 118 -2.12 11.04 7.52
CA SER A 118 -2.20 12.31 8.30
C SER A 118 -3.42 12.27 9.23
N PRO A 119 -3.25 12.36 10.56
CA PRO A 119 -4.34 12.59 11.48
C PRO A 119 -4.44 14.10 11.76
N SER A 120 -4.97 14.88 10.81
CA SER A 120 -5.31 16.29 11.02
C SER A 120 -6.79 16.38 11.44
N PRO A 121 -7.12 16.83 12.66
CA PRO A 121 -8.51 16.96 13.13
C PRO A 121 -9.29 18.09 12.44
N GLU A 122 -8.68 18.81 11.49
CA GLU A 122 -9.29 19.94 10.77
C GLU A 122 -9.77 19.57 9.35
N ASP A 123 -9.44 18.39 8.83
CA ASP A 123 -9.87 17.99 7.49
C ASP A 123 -11.28 17.41 7.54
N THR A 124 -12.24 18.22 7.11
CA THR A 124 -13.64 17.81 6.93
C THR A 124 -13.72 16.76 5.82
N GLY A 125 -13.60 15.49 6.20
CA GLY A 125 -13.77 14.34 5.32
C GLY A 125 -12.58 14.14 4.37
N THR A 126 -11.79 13.12 4.64
CA THR A 126 -10.85 12.61 3.62
C THR A 126 -11.65 12.33 2.35
N ASN A 127 -11.30 12.97 1.22
CA ASN A 127 -11.97 12.72 -0.06
C ASN A 127 -11.84 11.22 -0.38
N LEU A 128 -12.94 10.47 -0.28
CA LEU A 128 -13.00 9.04 -0.63
C LEU A 128 -12.29 8.76 -1.95
N LEU A 129 -12.51 9.64 -2.93
CA LEU A 129 -11.93 9.55 -4.27
C LEU A 129 -10.40 9.66 -4.26
N VAL A 130 -9.83 10.49 -3.38
CA VAL A 130 -8.37 10.65 -3.22
C VAL A 130 -7.78 9.40 -2.58
N THR A 131 -8.41 8.86 -1.53
CA THR A 131 -7.95 7.63 -0.87
C THR A 131 -7.99 6.43 -1.80
N ILE A 132 -9.14 6.21 -2.46
CA ILE A 132 -9.27 5.14 -3.46
C ILE A 132 -8.30 5.36 -4.62
N GLY A 133 -8.16 6.60 -5.11
CA GLY A 133 -7.22 6.93 -6.19
C GLY A 133 -5.78 6.59 -5.83
N ARG A 134 -5.34 6.94 -4.62
CA ARG A 134 -4.01 6.59 -4.09
C ARG A 134 -3.82 5.07 -4.03
N ASP A 135 -4.78 4.34 -3.48
CA ASP A 135 -4.66 2.89 -3.31
C ASP A 135 -4.68 2.16 -4.65
N VAL A 136 -5.46 2.64 -5.63
CA VAL A 136 -5.41 2.19 -7.02
C VAL A 136 -4.03 2.47 -7.63
N CYS A 137 -3.44 3.65 -7.42
CA CYS A 137 -2.07 3.93 -7.86
C CYS A 137 -1.07 2.94 -7.26
N TYR A 138 -1.17 2.61 -5.97
CA TYR A 138 -0.31 1.62 -5.33
C TYR A 138 -0.49 0.21 -5.92
N ILE A 139 -1.72 -0.18 -6.25
CA ILE A 139 -2.00 -1.43 -6.97
C ILE A 139 -1.30 -1.43 -8.34
N LEU A 140 -1.41 -0.35 -9.12
CA LEU A 140 -0.77 -0.24 -10.43
C LEU A 140 0.76 -0.30 -10.36
N ILE A 141 1.37 0.39 -9.39
CA ILE A 141 2.81 0.35 -9.14
C ILE A 141 3.24 -1.08 -8.77
N THR A 142 2.45 -1.75 -7.91
CA THR A 142 2.73 -3.13 -7.49
C THR A 142 2.59 -4.11 -8.65
N LEU A 143 1.58 -3.96 -9.51
CA LEU A 143 1.42 -4.76 -10.73
C LEU A 143 2.62 -4.59 -11.65
N PHE A 144 3.04 -3.35 -11.91
CA PHE A 144 4.23 -3.07 -12.71
C PHE A 144 5.48 -3.78 -12.15
N MET A 145 5.69 -3.70 -10.83
CA MET A 145 6.77 -4.41 -10.14
C MET A 145 6.67 -5.94 -10.30
N ILE A 146 5.47 -6.54 -10.24
CA ILE A 146 5.26 -7.99 -10.41
C ILE A 146 5.62 -8.45 -11.84
N TYR A 147 5.19 -7.68 -12.86
CA TYR A 147 5.42 -8.01 -14.26
C TYR A 147 6.90 -7.85 -14.65
N ARG A 148 7.56 -6.80 -14.15
CA ARG A 148 8.98 -6.55 -14.40
C ARG A 148 9.74 -6.42 -13.07
N PRO A 149 10.04 -7.52 -12.37
CA PRO A 149 10.67 -7.45 -11.05
C PRO A 149 12.15 -7.08 -11.14
N TYR A 150 12.57 -6.08 -10.36
CA TYR A 150 13.97 -5.71 -10.22
C TYR A 150 14.72 -6.68 -9.30
N LYS A 151 15.52 -7.59 -9.89
CA LYS A 151 16.19 -8.70 -9.18
C LYS A 151 17.63 -8.41 -8.72
N LYS A 152 18.28 -7.35 -9.21
CA LYS A 152 19.73 -7.12 -9.00
C LYS A 152 20.14 -6.91 -7.53
N PHE A 153 19.21 -6.51 -6.67
CA PHE A 153 19.39 -6.39 -5.21
C PHE A 153 18.38 -7.24 -4.42
N ALA A 154 17.92 -8.35 -4.99
CA ALA A 154 17.01 -9.28 -4.33
C ALA A 154 17.81 -10.40 -3.67
N LEU A 155 17.55 -10.68 -2.38
CA LEU A 155 18.17 -11.82 -1.68
C LEU A 155 17.59 -13.16 -2.15
N TYR A 156 16.28 -13.21 -2.46
CA TYR A 156 15.62 -14.41 -2.98
C TYR A 156 14.39 -14.00 -3.82
N PRO A 157 14.57 -13.61 -5.10
CA PRO A 157 13.55 -12.94 -5.90
C PRO A 157 12.27 -13.75 -6.13
#